data_AF-A0A8H4EP24-F1
#
_entry.id   AF-A0A8H4EP24-F1
#
_cell.length_a   1.000
_cell.length_b   1.000
_cell.length_c   1.000
_cell.angle_alpha   90.00
_cell.angle_beta   90.00
_cell.angle_gamma   90.00
#
_symmetry.space_group_name_H-M   'P 1'
#
loop_
_entity.id
_entity.type
_entity.pdbx_description
1 polymer ?
#
loop_
_entity_poly.entity_id
_entity_poly.type
_entity_poly.pdbx_seq_one_letter_code
_entity_poly.pdbx_strand_id
1 'polypeptide(L)'
;MDDTLWIAQSFQQLQQILQIASSFYQMANIKVNLHKSILVSNTNHLPSITFLNSSIQTQPLHTPFKFLACWFTTNSKSYPQIKLIIQKIYEIINTLNTKKITDKQASYIINTVIIPILEYRIYNIVLPQSTCNKILTKYLIVAKYKAKLAKTTPNSTLLNHNIYGIKNIWDIQLQHHISNFILHLNNKELLGISTHIRLQQLQNNLWSTTNILTHPNPVIDGINKNTTTFKITLLLRHLDSTIHAHTDILQPYTINLPYTSLEKILNSYPLYPTFKHQLHSKHIIFLEQLTSFDNTTLLAWNHISPRIGSLIPGKTPG
;
A
#
# COMPACT_ATOMS: atom_id res chain seq x y z
N MET A 1 -19.22 16.92 -11.16
CA MET A 1 -18.09 16.84 -10.21
C MET A 1 -17.20 18.04 -10.48
N ASP A 2 -16.90 18.82 -9.45
CA ASP A 2 -16.11 20.06 -9.47
C ASP A 2 -14.68 19.87 -8.94
N ASP A 3 -14.47 18.88 -8.07
CA ASP A 3 -13.15 18.48 -7.59
C ASP A 3 -12.28 17.94 -8.74
N THR A 4 -11.15 18.60 -9.00
CA THR A 4 -10.19 18.23 -10.05
C THR A 4 -8.81 17.99 -9.46
N LEU A 5 -8.07 17.05 -10.07
CA LEU A 5 -6.71 16.69 -9.65
C LEU A 5 -5.82 16.60 -10.88
N TRP A 6 -4.74 17.38 -10.89
CA TRP A 6 -3.73 17.38 -11.94
C TRP A 6 -2.45 16.69 -11.44
N ILE A 7 -1.97 15.70 -12.18
CA ILE A 7 -0.70 15.02 -11.92
C ILE A 7 0.21 15.27 -13.12
N ALA A 8 1.44 15.68 -12.86
CA ALA A 8 2.46 15.85 -13.87
C ALA A 8 3.78 15.25 -13.38
N GLN A 9 4.64 14.86 -14.30
CA GLN A 9 5.96 14.31 -13.99
C GLN A 9 6.96 15.41 -13.62
N SER A 10 6.72 16.64 -14.07
CA SER A 10 7.59 17.79 -13.81
C SER A 10 6.77 19.05 -13.53
N PHE A 11 7.42 20.03 -12.88
CA PHE A 11 6.82 21.34 -12.62
C PHE A 11 6.43 22.08 -13.92
N GLN A 12 7.29 22.02 -14.93
CA GLN A 12 7.06 22.67 -16.22
C GLN A 12 5.82 22.08 -16.91
N GLN A 13 5.67 20.76 -16.88
CA GLN A 13 4.50 20.09 -17.45
C GLN A 13 3.23 20.47 -16.68
N LEU A 14 3.29 20.54 -15.34
CA LEU A 14 2.15 21.01 -14.55
C LEU A 14 1.77 22.45 -14.92
N GLN A 15 2.74 23.34 -15.10
CA GLN A 15 2.50 24.72 -15.48
C GLN A 15 1.83 24.82 -16.87
N GLN A 16 2.26 24.02 -17.84
CA GLN A 16 1.63 23.94 -19.16
C GLN A 16 0.17 23.47 -19.06
N ILE A 17 -0.10 22.42 -18.27
CA ILE A 17 -1.46 21.92 -18.01
C ILE A 17 -2.33 23.04 -17.42
N LEU A 18 -1.81 23.76 -16.42
CA LEU A 18 -2.54 24.83 -15.76
C LEU A 18 -2.76 26.06 -16.64
N GLN A 19 -1.85 26.35 -17.58
CA GLN A 19 -2.04 27.40 -18.59
C GLN A 19 -3.18 27.05 -19.55
N ILE A 20 -3.19 25.82 -20.07
CA ILE A 20 -4.26 25.33 -20.95
C ILE A 20 -5.60 25.34 -20.18
N ALA A 21 -5.61 24.82 -18.96
CA ALA A 21 -6.80 24.81 -18.12
C ALA A 21 -7.30 26.24 -17.82
N SER A 22 -6.39 27.19 -17.53
CA SER A 22 -6.76 28.59 -17.27
C SER A 22 -7.41 29.23 -18.50
N SER A 23 -6.84 29.01 -19.70
CA SER A 23 -7.42 29.48 -20.96
C SER A 23 -8.81 28.89 -21.19
N PHE A 24 -8.97 27.58 -20.98
CA PHE A 24 -10.25 26.91 -21.09
C PHE A 24 -11.28 27.45 -20.09
N TYR A 25 -10.91 27.63 -18.83
CA TYR A 25 -11.81 28.17 -17.81
C TYR A 25 -12.25 29.60 -18.11
N GLN A 26 -11.35 30.44 -18.64
CA GLN A 26 -11.69 31.79 -19.09
C GLN A 26 -12.68 31.75 -20.26
N MET A 27 -12.41 30.92 -21.28
CA MET A 27 -13.29 30.76 -22.44
C MET A 27 -14.68 30.24 -22.05
N ALA A 28 -14.74 29.27 -21.15
CA ALA A 28 -15.97 28.64 -20.69
C ALA A 28 -16.68 29.43 -19.56
N ASN A 29 -16.13 30.58 -19.14
CA ASN A 29 -16.63 31.37 -18.01
C ASN A 29 -16.79 30.56 -16.70
N ILE A 30 -15.84 29.65 -16.44
CA ILE A 30 -15.78 28.81 -15.24
C ILE A 30 -14.97 29.54 -14.16
N LYS A 31 -15.55 29.65 -12.96
CA LYS A 31 -14.87 30.23 -11.79
C LYS A 31 -14.35 29.13 -10.87
N VAL A 32 -13.05 29.13 -10.62
CA VAL A 32 -12.40 28.17 -9.70
C VAL A 32 -12.16 28.81 -8.34
N ASN A 33 -12.44 28.08 -7.26
CA ASN A 33 -12.15 28.52 -5.91
C ASN A 33 -10.67 28.26 -5.55
N LEU A 34 -9.83 29.28 -5.72
CA LEU A 34 -8.39 29.19 -5.50
C LEU A 34 -8.01 28.96 -4.03
N HIS A 35 -8.82 29.41 -3.07
CA HIS A 35 -8.54 29.17 -1.64
C HIS A 35 -8.63 27.68 -1.25
N LYS A 36 -9.38 26.87 -2.01
CA LYS A 36 -9.46 25.42 -1.82
C LYS A 36 -8.42 24.65 -2.64
N SER A 37 -7.70 25.33 -3.54
CA SER A 37 -6.71 24.70 -4.41
C SER A 37 -5.42 24.44 -3.62
N ILE A 38 -4.83 23.27 -3.83
CA ILE A 38 -3.67 22.80 -3.08
C ILE A 38 -2.59 22.37 -4.06
N LEU A 39 -1.36 22.83 -3.85
CA LEU A 39 -0.18 22.34 -4.56
C LEU A 39 0.61 21.40 -3.63
N VAL A 40 0.91 20.20 -4.11
CA VAL A 40 1.61 19.16 -3.35
C VAL A 40 2.76 18.61 -4.19
N SER A 41 3.90 18.33 -3.55
CA SER A 41 5.03 17.69 -4.21
C SER A 41 5.80 16.71 -3.33
N ASN A 42 6.46 15.77 -4.00
CA ASN A 42 7.43 14.84 -3.43
C ASN A 42 8.85 15.42 -3.30
N THR A 43 9.13 16.64 -3.77
CA THR A 43 10.45 17.28 -3.65
C THR A 43 10.44 18.44 -2.66
N ASN A 44 11.59 18.67 -2.01
CA ASN A 44 11.68 19.57 -0.85
C ASN A 44 11.65 21.06 -1.18
N HIS A 45 11.80 21.43 -2.45
CA HIS A 45 12.03 22.81 -2.88
C HIS A 45 11.26 23.13 -4.16
N LEU A 46 9.93 23.13 -4.07
CA LEU A 46 9.09 23.65 -5.16
C LEU A 46 8.57 25.05 -4.83
N PRO A 47 8.85 26.03 -5.69
CA PRO A 47 8.25 27.34 -5.57
C PRO A 47 6.74 27.26 -5.81
N SER A 48 6.06 28.36 -5.51
CA SER A 48 4.64 28.52 -5.84
C SER A 48 4.38 28.39 -7.33
N ILE A 49 3.21 27.86 -7.69
CA ILE A 49 2.75 27.80 -9.08
C ILE A 49 1.72 28.90 -9.35
N THR A 50 1.77 29.49 -10.54
CA THR A 50 0.76 30.46 -10.98
C THR A 50 -0.43 29.75 -11.61
N PHE A 51 -1.64 30.08 -11.15
CA PHE A 51 -2.88 29.54 -11.67
C PHE A 51 -3.98 30.61 -11.60
N LEU A 52 -4.67 30.87 -12.72
CA LEU A 52 -5.67 31.94 -12.84
C LEU A 52 -5.20 33.28 -12.26
N ASN A 53 -3.98 33.71 -12.64
CA ASN A 53 -3.33 34.94 -12.18
C ASN A 53 -3.06 35.03 -10.67
N SER A 54 -3.19 33.92 -9.94
CA SER A 54 -2.90 33.84 -8.51
C SER A 54 -1.77 32.85 -8.24
N SER A 55 -1.00 33.10 -7.18
CA SER A 55 0.09 32.22 -6.75
C SER A 55 -0.39 31.23 -5.70
N ILE A 56 -0.26 29.94 -5.98
CA ILE A 56 -0.57 28.84 -5.05
C ILE A 56 0.73 28.33 -4.44
N GLN A 57 0.83 28.43 -3.11
CA GLN A 57 1.99 27.95 -2.38
C GLN A 57 2.00 26.42 -2.25
N THR A 58 3.17 25.83 -2.38
CA THR A 58 3.38 24.40 -2.16
C THR A 58 3.16 24.07 -0.67
N GLN A 59 2.36 23.05 -0.39
CA GLN A 59 2.22 22.56 0.97
C GLN A 59 3.54 21.97 1.50
N PRO A 60 3.80 22.07 2.81
CA PRO A 60 4.96 21.42 3.41
C PRO A 60 4.98 19.92 3.11
N LEU A 61 6.17 19.36 2.96
CA LEU A 61 6.34 17.92 2.73
C LEU A 61 5.61 17.09 3.77
N HIS A 62 5.09 15.95 3.33
CA HIS A 62 4.45 14.95 4.18
C HIS A 62 3.17 15.43 4.87
N THR A 63 2.67 16.63 4.55
CA THR A 63 1.36 17.07 5.02
C THR A 63 0.27 16.22 4.37
N PRO A 64 -0.68 15.69 5.15
CA PRO A 64 -1.79 14.95 4.60
C PRO A 64 -2.81 15.90 3.98
N PHE A 65 -3.24 15.59 2.77
CA PHE A 65 -4.32 16.27 2.08
C PHE A 65 -5.46 15.29 1.77
N LYS A 66 -6.65 15.82 1.51
CA LYS A 66 -7.86 15.03 1.31
C LYS A 66 -8.37 15.23 -0.11
N PHE A 67 -8.60 14.13 -0.84
CA PHE A 67 -9.25 14.14 -2.16
C PHE A 67 -10.33 13.07 -2.18
N LEU A 68 -11.55 13.44 -2.61
CA LEU A 68 -12.73 12.57 -2.58
C LEU A 68 -12.91 11.85 -1.23
N ALA A 69 -12.74 12.58 -0.12
CA ALA A 69 -12.79 12.09 1.27
C ALA A 69 -11.74 11.02 1.69
N CYS A 70 -10.81 10.65 0.81
CA CYS A 70 -9.64 9.82 1.14
C CYS A 70 -8.43 10.70 1.48
N TRP A 71 -7.55 10.21 2.37
CA TRP A 71 -6.35 10.93 2.79
C TRP A 71 -5.12 10.46 2.00
N PHE A 72 -4.32 11.42 1.54
CA PHE A 72 -3.11 11.20 0.77
C PHE A 72 -1.95 11.96 1.41
N THR A 73 -0.72 11.45 1.28
CA THR A 73 0.51 12.18 1.62
C THR A 73 1.56 11.87 0.57
N THR A 74 2.57 12.73 0.47
CA THR A 74 3.78 12.48 -0.33
C THR A 74 4.81 11.63 0.41
N ASN A 75 4.53 11.24 1.66
CA ASN A 75 5.38 10.35 2.43
C ASN A 75 5.06 8.89 2.09
N SER A 76 6.08 8.04 2.09
CA SER A 76 5.88 6.59 2.08
C SER A 76 5.14 6.07 3.31
N LYS A 77 5.27 6.75 4.46
CA LYS A 77 4.65 6.35 5.73
C LYS A 77 3.20 6.86 5.81
N SER A 78 2.27 5.93 6.03
CA SER A 78 0.83 6.21 6.13
C SER A 78 0.35 6.66 7.54
N TYR A 79 1.26 6.85 8.49
CA TYR A 79 0.90 7.11 9.90
C TYR A 79 0.04 8.40 10.10
N PRO A 80 0.38 9.55 9.46
CA PRO A 80 -0.45 10.75 9.59
C PRO A 80 -1.89 10.54 9.12
N GLN A 81 -2.08 9.88 7.98
CA GLN A 81 -3.41 9.56 7.46
C GLN A 81 -4.18 8.63 8.38
N ILE A 82 -3.53 7.56 8.86
CA ILE A 82 -4.13 6.61 9.79
C ILE A 82 -4.60 7.33 11.05
N LYS A 83 -3.80 8.24 11.60
CA LYS A 83 -4.17 9.04 12.77
C LYS A 83 -5.44 9.88 12.51
N LEU A 84 -5.53 10.54 11.36
CA LEU A 84 -6.70 11.36 10.98
C LEU A 84 -7.96 10.51 10.79
N ILE A 85 -7.84 9.33 10.17
CA ILE A 85 -8.95 8.38 9.99
C ILE A 85 -9.46 7.91 11.36
N ILE A 86 -8.55 7.46 12.23
CA ILE A 86 -8.89 6.98 13.57
C ILE A 86 -9.55 8.08 14.40
N GLN A 87 -9.00 9.28 14.39
CA GLN A 87 -9.57 10.42 15.12
C GLN A 87 -11.02 10.64 14.70
N LYS A 88 -11.29 10.65 13.38
CA LYS A 88 -12.66 10.85 12.90
C LYS A 88 -13.60 9.74 13.33
N ILE A 89 -13.15 8.48 13.27
CA ILE A 89 -13.95 7.33 13.72
C ILE A 89 -14.21 7.41 15.22
N TYR A 90 -13.23 7.84 16.01
CA TYR A 90 -13.39 8.00 17.45
C TYR A 90 -14.38 9.12 17.81
N GLU A 91 -14.42 10.22 17.07
CA GLU A 91 -15.47 11.24 17.23
C GLU A 91 -16.87 10.65 17.04
N ILE A 92 -17.06 9.83 16.01
CA ILE A 92 -18.36 9.20 15.73
C ILE A 92 -18.72 8.19 16.81
N ILE A 93 -17.78 7.34 17.25
CA ILE A 93 -18.00 6.38 18.33
C ILE A 93 -18.32 7.10 19.65
N ASN A 94 -17.61 8.19 19.97
CA ASN A 94 -17.88 8.98 21.17
C ASN A 94 -19.28 9.62 21.11
N THR A 95 -19.69 10.10 19.93
CA THR A 95 -21.04 10.63 19.70
C THR A 95 -22.08 9.53 19.92
N LEU A 96 -21.86 8.34 19.35
CA LEU A 96 -22.73 7.18 19.55
C LEU A 96 -22.87 6.82 21.04
N ASN A 97 -21.77 6.91 21.79
CA ASN A 97 -21.76 6.60 23.21
C ASN A 97 -22.67 7.54 24.03
N THR A 98 -22.73 8.83 23.70
CA THR A 98 -23.53 9.80 24.46
C THR A 98 -25.02 9.79 24.10
N LYS A 99 -25.39 9.30 22.91
CA LYS A 99 -26.79 9.30 22.46
C LYS A 99 -27.64 8.27 23.22
N LYS A 100 -28.88 8.65 23.58
CA LYS A 100 -29.88 7.75 24.15
C LYS A 100 -30.56 6.97 23.02
N ILE A 101 -30.02 5.81 22.70
CA ILE A 101 -30.48 4.93 21.61
C ILE A 101 -30.51 3.48 22.10
N THR A 102 -31.26 2.63 21.41
CA THR A 102 -31.28 1.19 21.67
C THR A 102 -30.00 0.50 21.21
N ASP A 103 -29.78 -0.70 21.71
CA ASP A 103 -28.71 -1.61 21.30
C ASP A 103 -28.77 -1.99 19.81
N LYS A 104 -29.98 -2.24 19.29
CA LYS A 104 -30.20 -2.50 17.86
C LYS A 104 -29.89 -1.27 17.00
N GLN A 105 -30.29 -0.07 17.44
CA GLN A 105 -29.93 1.18 16.76
C GLN A 105 -28.41 1.41 16.77
N ALA A 106 -27.74 1.14 17.89
CA ALA A 106 -26.29 1.26 17.98
C ALA A 106 -25.57 0.29 17.03
N SER A 107 -25.99 -0.98 17.00
CA SER A 107 -25.44 -2.00 16.11
C SER A 107 -25.67 -1.65 14.64
N TYR A 108 -26.87 -1.15 14.31
CA TYR A 108 -27.18 -0.63 12.99
C TYR A 108 -26.27 0.53 12.58
N ILE A 109 -26.08 1.54 13.43
CA ILE A 109 -25.20 2.69 13.14
C ILE A 109 -23.75 2.24 12.97
N ILE A 110 -23.26 1.30 13.79
CA ILE A 110 -21.91 0.75 13.62
C ILE A 110 -21.77 0.13 12.22
N ASN A 111 -22.71 -0.74 11.84
CA ASN A 111 -22.65 -1.49 10.59
C ASN A 111 -22.92 -0.66 9.34
N THR A 112 -23.76 0.38 9.42
CA THR A 112 -24.21 1.16 8.24
C THR A 112 -23.56 2.54 8.13
N VAL A 113 -22.94 3.04 9.19
CA VAL A 113 -22.28 4.36 9.19
C VAL A 113 -20.80 4.23 9.49
N ILE A 114 -20.42 3.68 10.66
CA ILE A 114 -19.03 3.68 11.10
C ILE A 114 -18.16 2.81 10.18
N ILE A 115 -18.61 1.59 9.91
CA ILE A 115 -17.86 0.63 9.09
C ILE A 115 -17.76 1.11 7.64
N PRO A 116 -18.84 1.54 6.95
CA PRO A 116 -18.73 2.05 5.59
C PRO A 116 -17.87 3.31 5.47
N ILE A 117 -17.94 4.25 6.43
CA ILE A 117 -17.05 5.43 6.44
C ILE A 117 -15.59 4.99 6.56
N LEU A 118 -15.31 4.00 7.41
CA LEU A 118 -13.96 3.49 7.60
C LEU A 118 -13.48 2.77 6.35
N GLU A 119 -14.26 1.84 5.82
CA GLU A 119 -14.00 1.08 4.59
C GLU A 119 -13.64 2.02 3.42
N TYR A 120 -14.48 3.03 3.19
CA TYR A 120 -14.25 4.01 2.13
C TYR A 120 -12.93 4.78 2.34
N ARG A 121 -12.63 5.19 3.58
CA ARG A 121 -11.43 5.99 3.89
C ARG A 121 -10.13 5.20 3.89
N ILE A 122 -10.19 3.88 4.01
CA ILE A 122 -9.02 3.00 3.96
C ILE A 122 -8.75 2.45 2.55
N TYR A 123 -9.49 2.90 1.54
CA TYR A 123 -9.35 2.44 0.14
C TYR A 123 -7.89 2.40 -0.33
N ASN A 124 -7.11 3.42 0.00
CA ASN A 124 -5.70 3.54 -0.38
C ASN A 124 -4.71 3.21 0.75
N ILE A 125 -5.17 2.74 1.92
CA ILE A 125 -4.35 2.52 3.12
C ILE A 125 -4.70 1.19 3.80
N VAL A 126 -3.72 0.33 3.99
CA VAL A 126 -3.88 -0.87 4.84
C VAL A 126 -3.57 -0.51 6.29
N LEU A 127 -4.56 -0.68 7.19
CA LEU A 127 -4.39 -0.53 8.63
C LEU A 127 -3.69 -1.75 9.23
N PRO A 128 -2.78 -1.56 10.20
CA PRO A 128 -2.25 -2.66 11.00
C PRO A 128 -3.37 -3.37 11.77
N GLN A 129 -3.26 -4.69 11.94
CA GLN A 129 -4.26 -5.48 12.68
C GLN A 129 -4.45 -4.99 14.12
N SER A 130 -3.38 -4.54 14.78
CA SER A 130 -3.44 -3.95 16.11
C SER A 130 -4.29 -2.67 16.16
N THR A 131 -4.26 -1.87 15.09
CA THR A 131 -5.11 -0.68 14.93
C THR A 131 -6.56 -1.07 14.71
N CYS A 132 -6.83 -2.05 13.84
CA CYS A 132 -8.18 -2.60 13.63
C CYS A 132 -8.78 -3.12 14.95
N ASN A 133 -8.00 -3.88 15.73
CA ASN A 133 -8.43 -4.42 17.02
C ASN A 133 -8.75 -3.32 18.04
N LYS A 134 -8.01 -2.21 18.04
CA LYS A 134 -8.31 -1.04 18.90
C LYS A 134 -9.64 -0.38 18.52
N ILE A 135 -9.90 -0.20 17.23
CA ILE A 135 -11.16 0.38 16.74
C ILE A 135 -12.34 -0.56 17.06
N LEU A 136 -12.18 -1.85 16.75
CA LEU A 136 -13.12 -2.93 17.06
C LEU A 136 -13.52 -2.90 18.53
N THR A 137 -12.53 -2.97 19.41
CA THR A 137 -12.76 -2.95 20.86
C THR A 137 -13.57 -1.73 21.29
N LYS A 138 -13.30 -0.56 20.69
CA LYS A 138 -13.94 0.69 21.09
C LYS A 138 -15.43 0.71 20.75
N TYR A 139 -15.83 0.33 19.54
CA TYR A 139 -17.25 0.30 19.21
C TYR A 139 -17.97 -0.90 19.84
N LEU A 140 -17.29 -2.02 20.10
CA LEU A 140 -17.88 -3.14 20.83
C LEU A 140 -18.17 -2.77 22.28
N ILE A 141 -17.30 -2.00 22.96
CA ILE A 141 -17.57 -1.51 24.31
C ILE A 141 -18.84 -0.65 24.32
N VAL A 142 -19.01 0.24 23.34
CA VAL A 142 -20.22 1.06 23.22
C VAL A 142 -21.45 0.16 22.99
N ALA A 143 -21.37 -0.81 22.09
CA ALA A 143 -22.46 -1.75 21.85
C ALA A 143 -22.84 -2.55 23.11
N LYS A 144 -21.88 -3.09 23.87
CA LYS A 144 -22.14 -3.77 25.15
C LYS A 144 -22.85 -2.86 26.13
N TYR A 145 -22.39 -1.61 26.25
CA TYR A 145 -23.01 -0.62 27.13
C TYR A 145 -24.46 -0.33 26.73
N LYS A 146 -24.74 -0.17 25.43
CA LYS A 146 -26.12 0.05 24.92
C LYS A 146 -27.02 -1.17 25.12
N ALA A 147 -26.45 -2.37 25.04
CA ALA A 147 -27.13 -3.64 25.30
C ALA A 147 -27.30 -3.94 26.81
N LYS A 148 -26.79 -3.09 27.71
CA LYS A 148 -26.73 -3.33 29.17
C LYS A 148 -26.01 -4.64 29.52
N LEU A 149 -25.06 -5.04 28.68
CA LEU A 149 -24.22 -6.22 28.90
C LEU A 149 -23.01 -5.85 29.75
N ALA A 150 -22.52 -6.83 30.53
CA ALA A 150 -21.28 -6.65 31.27
C ALA A 150 -20.11 -6.39 30.31
N LYS A 151 -19.14 -5.57 30.72
CA LYS A 151 -17.93 -5.30 29.92
C LYS A 151 -17.15 -6.58 29.58
N THR A 152 -17.20 -7.57 30.48
CA THR A 152 -16.59 -8.90 30.39
C THR A 152 -17.30 -9.85 29.43
N THR A 153 -18.49 -9.50 28.93
CA THR A 153 -19.22 -10.33 27.96
C THR A 153 -18.33 -10.65 26.76
N PRO A 154 -18.24 -11.91 26.30
CA PRO A 154 -17.40 -12.29 25.17
C PRO A 154 -17.71 -11.46 23.91
N ASN A 155 -16.68 -10.96 23.21
CA ASN A 155 -16.88 -10.18 21.98
C ASN A 155 -17.63 -10.97 20.89
N SER A 156 -17.50 -12.30 20.88
CA SER A 156 -18.21 -13.19 19.98
C SER A 156 -19.73 -13.03 20.03
N THR A 157 -20.30 -12.63 21.18
CA THR A 157 -21.75 -12.37 21.31
C THR A 157 -22.21 -11.23 20.41
N LEU A 158 -21.42 -10.16 20.31
CA LEU A 158 -21.73 -9.00 19.47
C LEU A 158 -21.42 -9.25 17.99
N LEU A 159 -20.41 -10.06 17.71
CA LEU A 159 -20.00 -10.42 16.36
C LEU A 159 -20.92 -11.45 15.71
N ASN A 160 -21.60 -12.27 16.51
CA ASN A 160 -22.48 -13.32 15.99
C ASN A 160 -23.64 -12.72 15.18
N HIS A 161 -23.78 -13.20 13.94
CA HIS A 161 -24.80 -12.77 12.99
C HIS A 161 -26.24 -12.91 13.53
N ASN A 162 -26.51 -13.96 14.30
CA ASN A 162 -27.84 -14.26 14.83
C ASN A 162 -28.23 -13.38 16.03
N ILE A 163 -27.29 -12.62 16.60
CA ILE A 163 -27.52 -11.80 17.79
C ILE A 163 -27.48 -10.31 17.42
N TYR A 164 -26.27 -9.75 17.27
CA TYR A 164 -26.08 -8.34 16.92
C TYR A 164 -25.45 -8.15 15.54
N GLY A 165 -24.73 -9.15 15.04
CA GLY A 165 -24.11 -9.14 13.71
C GLY A 165 -23.21 -7.93 13.47
N ILE A 166 -22.52 -7.42 14.50
CA ILE A 166 -21.58 -6.31 14.33
C ILE A 166 -20.38 -6.83 13.53
N LYS A 167 -20.10 -6.19 12.40
CA LYS A 167 -19.02 -6.64 11.51
C LYS A 167 -17.66 -6.31 12.10
N ASN A 168 -16.71 -7.22 11.95
CA ASN A 168 -15.32 -7.02 12.35
C ASN A 168 -14.59 -6.19 11.29
N ILE A 169 -13.93 -5.11 11.72
CA ILE A 169 -13.25 -4.20 10.80
C ILE A 169 -12.01 -4.79 10.14
N TRP A 170 -11.34 -5.76 10.78
CA TRP A 170 -10.25 -6.48 10.15
C TRP A 170 -10.75 -7.31 8.96
N ASP A 171 -11.86 -8.01 9.14
CA ASP A 171 -12.44 -8.86 8.10
C ASP A 171 -12.99 -8.00 6.95
N ILE A 172 -13.58 -6.84 7.24
CA ILE A 172 -14.01 -5.87 6.23
C ILE A 172 -12.82 -5.33 5.44
N GLN A 173 -11.71 -5.01 6.10
CA GLN A 173 -10.50 -4.56 5.41
C GLN A 173 -9.95 -5.64 4.48
N LEU A 174 -9.90 -6.90 4.93
CA LEU A 174 -9.46 -8.03 4.11
C LEU A 174 -10.36 -8.16 2.88
N GLN A 175 -11.68 -8.21 3.08
CA GLN A 175 -12.64 -8.31 1.99
C GLN A 175 -12.50 -7.17 0.99
N HIS A 176 -12.42 -5.92 1.47
CA HIS A 176 -12.29 -4.73 0.64
C HIS A 176 -11.03 -4.76 -0.24
N HIS A 177 -9.87 -4.91 0.37
CA HIS A 177 -8.59 -4.85 -0.35
C HIS A 177 -8.40 -6.03 -1.29
N ILE A 178 -8.75 -7.25 -0.86
CA ILE A 178 -8.55 -8.45 -1.66
C ILE A 178 -9.49 -8.46 -2.86
N SER A 179 -10.77 -8.13 -2.67
CA SER A 179 -11.74 -8.10 -3.76
C SER A 179 -11.35 -7.05 -4.80
N ASN A 180 -11.01 -5.84 -4.37
CA ASN A 180 -10.57 -4.77 -5.28
C ASN A 180 -9.27 -5.12 -5.99
N PHE A 181 -8.32 -5.74 -5.28
CA PHE A 181 -7.06 -6.15 -5.88
C PHE A 181 -7.26 -7.22 -6.97
N ILE A 182 -8.13 -8.21 -6.74
CA ILE A 182 -8.48 -9.21 -7.76
C ILE A 182 -9.17 -8.54 -8.97
N LEU A 183 -10.08 -7.60 -8.74
CA LEU A 183 -10.71 -6.83 -9.81
C LEU A 183 -9.67 -6.04 -10.63
N HIS A 184 -8.69 -5.43 -9.97
CA HIS A 184 -7.62 -4.70 -10.65
C HIS A 184 -6.72 -5.64 -11.46
N LEU A 185 -6.39 -6.82 -10.94
CA LEU A 185 -5.59 -7.81 -11.66
C LEU A 185 -6.29 -8.37 -12.90
N ASN A 186 -7.61 -8.45 -12.89
CA ASN A 186 -8.40 -8.93 -14.02
C ASN A 186 -8.80 -7.82 -14.99
N ASN A 187 -8.46 -6.56 -14.71
CA ASN A 187 -8.79 -5.43 -15.55
C ASN A 187 -7.85 -5.39 -16.78
N LYS A 188 -8.39 -5.27 -17.99
CA LYS A 188 -7.61 -5.25 -19.23
C LYS A 188 -7.14 -3.85 -19.66
N GLU A 189 -7.66 -2.82 -19.01
CA GLU A 189 -7.37 -1.42 -19.31
C GLU A 189 -6.16 -0.92 -18.51
N LEU A 190 -5.94 0.40 -18.55
CA LEU A 190 -4.83 1.09 -17.88
C LEU A 190 -4.69 0.73 -16.39
N LEU A 191 -5.80 0.50 -15.69
CA LEU A 191 -5.79 0.12 -14.28
C LEU A 191 -5.11 -1.24 -14.04
N GLY A 192 -5.42 -2.24 -14.86
CA GLY A 192 -4.76 -3.53 -14.75
C GLY A 192 -3.32 -3.48 -15.19
N ILE A 193 -3.02 -2.81 -16.31
CA ILE A 193 -1.65 -2.61 -16.79
C ILE A 193 -0.77 -1.97 -15.70
N SER A 194 -1.25 -0.90 -15.07
CA SER A 194 -0.52 -0.23 -13.98
C SER A 194 -0.35 -1.11 -12.74
N THR A 195 -1.37 -1.92 -12.41
CA THR A 195 -1.32 -2.88 -11.29
C THR A 195 -0.28 -3.97 -11.55
N HIS A 196 -0.22 -4.53 -12.76
CA HIS A 196 0.77 -5.52 -13.14
C HIS A 196 2.19 -4.96 -13.17
N ILE A 197 2.39 -3.77 -13.72
CA ILE A 197 3.69 -3.08 -13.66
C ILE A 197 4.11 -2.91 -12.19
N ARG A 198 3.19 -2.50 -11.33
CA ARG A 198 3.48 -2.33 -9.91
C ARG A 198 3.85 -3.66 -9.23
N LEU A 199 3.18 -4.75 -9.57
CA LEU A 199 3.54 -6.08 -9.07
C LEU A 199 4.89 -6.54 -9.59
N GLN A 200 5.23 -6.27 -10.86
CA GLN A 200 6.56 -6.57 -11.39
C GLN A 200 7.65 -5.79 -10.64
N GLN A 201 7.41 -4.50 -10.34
CA GLN A 201 8.35 -3.71 -9.53
C GLN A 201 8.55 -4.30 -8.13
N LEU A 202 7.48 -4.81 -7.50
CA LEU A 202 7.57 -5.47 -6.21
C LEU A 202 8.28 -6.84 -6.30
N GLN A 203 8.01 -7.63 -7.34
CA GLN A 203 8.73 -8.88 -7.63
C GLN A 203 10.23 -8.64 -7.80
N ASN A 204 10.60 -7.61 -8.57
CA ASN A 204 11.99 -7.25 -8.79
C ASN A 204 12.65 -6.79 -7.48
N ASN A 205 11.92 -6.03 -6.64
CA ASN A 205 12.41 -5.61 -5.33
C ASN A 205 12.59 -6.78 -4.35
N LEU A 206 11.71 -7.78 -4.44
CA LEU A 206 11.80 -9.03 -3.67
C LEU A 206 13.03 -9.85 -4.06
N TRP A 207 13.57 -9.69 -5.28
CA TRP A 207 14.77 -10.40 -5.75
C TRP A 207 14.70 -11.92 -5.50
N SER A 208 13.60 -12.53 -5.92
CA SER A 208 13.29 -13.95 -5.75
C SER A 208 12.94 -14.62 -7.08
N THR A 209 13.24 -15.91 -7.19
CA THR A 209 12.78 -16.77 -8.28
C THR A 209 11.34 -17.23 -8.10
N THR A 210 10.77 -17.05 -6.90
CA THR A 210 9.38 -17.40 -6.62
C THR A 210 8.48 -16.16 -6.76
N ASN A 211 7.26 -16.37 -7.24
CA ASN A 211 6.32 -15.29 -7.48
C ASN A 211 5.86 -14.68 -6.15
N ILE A 212 5.89 -13.36 -6.03
CA ILE A 212 5.54 -12.59 -4.82
C ILE A 212 4.13 -12.90 -4.30
N LEU A 213 3.20 -13.27 -5.18
CA LEU A 213 1.83 -13.65 -4.80
C LEU A 213 1.75 -15.04 -4.16
N THR A 214 2.74 -15.91 -4.43
CA THR A 214 2.84 -17.27 -3.88
C THR A 214 3.99 -17.44 -2.89
N HIS A 215 4.83 -16.41 -2.72
CA HIS A 215 6.02 -16.47 -1.89
C HIS A 215 5.62 -16.68 -0.41
N PRO A 216 6.25 -17.61 0.33
CA PRO A 216 5.82 -17.97 1.68
C PRO A 216 5.98 -16.83 2.69
N ASN A 217 7.08 -16.07 2.59
CA ASN A 217 7.38 -14.93 3.44
C ASN A 217 8.07 -13.80 2.65
N PRO A 218 7.34 -13.01 1.84
CA PRO A 218 7.94 -11.99 1.01
C PRO A 218 8.43 -10.82 1.89
N VAL A 219 9.74 -10.61 1.92
CA VAL A 219 10.38 -9.51 2.64
C VAL A 219 11.05 -8.60 1.62
N ILE A 220 10.70 -7.31 1.66
CA ILE A 220 11.24 -6.30 0.76
C ILE A 220 11.74 -5.08 1.54
N ASP A 221 12.73 -4.40 0.99
CA ASP A 221 13.40 -3.27 1.61
C ASP A 221 13.01 -1.91 1.00
N GLY A 222 13.49 -0.84 1.63
CA GLY A 222 13.32 0.53 1.16
C GLY A 222 11.88 1.05 1.26
N ILE A 223 11.50 1.93 0.33
CA ILE A 223 10.21 2.63 0.31
C ILE A 223 9.06 1.68 -0.08
N ASN A 224 9.34 0.68 -0.92
CA ASN A 224 8.33 -0.23 -1.47
C ASN A 224 7.59 -1.03 -0.39
N LYS A 225 8.25 -1.35 0.73
CA LYS A 225 7.64 -2.04 1.89
C LYS A 225 6.46 -1.30 2.50
N ASN A 226 6.40 0.02 2.33
CA ASN A 226 5.32 0.83 2.89
C ASN A 226 4.13 0.99 1.93
N THR A 227 4.26 0.55 0.69
CA THR A 227 3.23 0.75 -0.33
C THR A 227 2.00 -0.13 -0.10
N THR A 228 0.84 0.42 -0.46
CA THR A 228 -0.45 -0.25 -0.26
C THR A 228 -0.50 -1.59 -0.98
N THR A 229 -0.04 -1.65 -2.24
CA THR A 229 0.02 -2.90 -3.02
C THR A 229 0.80 -3.99 -2.30
N PHE A 230 1.98 -3.68 -1.74
CA PHE A 230 2.77 -4.67 -1.00
C PHE A 230 2.07 -5.10 0.30
N LYS A 231 1.46 -4.16 1.03
CA LYS A 231 0.67 -4.52 2.21
C LYS A 231 -0.52 -5.40 1.86
N ILE A 232 -1.17 -5.20 0.72
CA ILE A 232 -2.25 -6.08 0.23
C ILE A 232 -1.70 -7.47 -0.11
N THR A 233 -0.50 -7.58 -0.71
CA THR A 233 0.13 -8.91 -0.93
C THR A 233 0.38 -9.65 0.39
N LEU A 234 0.73 -8.95 1.47
CA LEU A 234 0.85 -9.54 2.81
C LEU A 234 -0.52 -9.96 3.39
N LEU A 235 -1.59 -9.20 3.11
CA LEU A 235 -2.95 -9.58 3.52
C LEU A 235 -3.44 -10.85 2.82
N LEU A 236 -3.14 -11.02 1.52
CA LEU A 236 -3.46 -12.24 0.79
C LEU A 236 -2.79 -13.46 1.44
N ARG A 237 -1.52 -13.31 1.84
CA ARG A 237 -0.79 -14.37 2.51
C ARG A 237 -1.39 -14.73 3.87
N HIS A 238 -1.87 -13.75 4.62
CA HIS A 238 -2.54 -14.00 5.90
C HIS A 238 -3.76 -14.93 5.77
N LEU A 239 -4.43 -14.97 4.61
CA LEU A 239 -5.56 -15.86 4.36
C LEU A 239 -5.15 -17.24 3.81
N ASP A 240 -3.85 -17.53 3.71
CA ASP A 240 -3.30 -18.71 3.03
C ASP A 240 -3.89 -18.91 1.62
N SER A 241 -4.35 -17.82 0.99
CA SER A 241 -5.00 -17.86 -0.32
C SER A 241 -3.95 -17.72 -1.41
N THR A 242 -3.91 -18.67 -2.33
CA THR A 242 -3.07 -18.58 -3.53
C THR A 242 -3.87 -18.00 -4.69
N ILE A 243 -3.37 -16.91 -5.27
CA ILE A 243 -3.87 -16.41 -6.55
C ILE A 243 -3.09 -17.10 -7.64
N HIS A 244 -3.76 -17.98 -8.39
CA HIS A 244 -3.21 -18.55 -9.60
C HIS A 244 -3.62 -17.66 -10.78
N ALA A 245 -2.64 -17.09 -11.46
CA ALA A 245 -2.88 -16.39 -12.72
C ALA A 245 -3.36 -17.40 -13.77
N HIS A 246 -4.34 -17.00 -14.60
CA HIS A 246 -4.68 -17.78 -15.78
C HIS A 246 -3.46 -17.80 -16.72
N THR A 247 -3.23 -18.93 -17.38
CA THR A 247 -1.98 -19.35 -18.01
C THR A 247 -1.43 -18.40 -19.07
N ASP A 248 -2.23 -17.45 -19.56
CA ASP A 248 -1.87 -16.59 -20.67
C ASP A 248 -1.18 -15.29 -20.23
N ILE A 249 -1.20 -14.95 -18.93
CA ILE A 249 -0.53 -13.75 -18.38
C ILE A 249 0.17 -14.12 -17.06
N LEU A 250 1.39 -14.67 -17.16
CA LEU A 250 2.27 -14.98 -16.02
C LEU A 250 2.88 -13.70 -15.41
N GLN A 251 2.04 -12.82 -14.88
CA GLN A 251 2.49 -11.60 -14.21
C GLN A 251 2.28 -11.68 -12.68
N PRO A 252 3.28 -11.28 -11.86
CA PRO A 252 4.59 -10.82 -12.27
C PRO A 252 5.48 -11.96 -12.80
N TYR A 253 6.31 -11.64 -13.79
CA TYR A 253 7.28 -12.55 -14.38
C TYR A 253 8.38 -12.88 -13.37
N THR A 254 8.67 -14.17 -13.24
CA THR A 254 9.79 -14.71 -12.48
C THR A 254 10.82 -15.30 -13.42
N ILE A 255 12.09 -15.32 -13.01
CA ILE A 255 13.15 -15.95 -13.79
C ILE A 255 13.08 -17.47 -13.55
N ASN A 256 12.47 -18.18 -14.50
CA ASN A 256 12.31 -19.64 -14.46
C ASN A 256 13.39 -20.31 -15.31
N LEU A 257 14.62 -20.37 -14.78
CA LEU A 257 15.72 -21.14 -15.36
C LEU A 257 15.89 -22.44 -14.55
N PRO A 258 16.39 -23.53 -15.16
CA PRO A 258 16.66 -24.80 -14.46
C PRO A 258 17.94 -24.70 -13.60
N TYR A 259 18.08 -23.60 -12.88
CA TYR A 259 19.23 -23.22 -12.08
C TYR A 259 18.86 -23.15 -10.60
N THR A 260 19.86 -23.32 -9.75
CA THR A 260 19.70 -23.41 -8.31
C THR A 260 19.62 -22.00 -7.73
N SER A 261 18.41 -21.61 -7.30
CA SER A 261 18.20 -20.31 -6.68
C SER A 261 18.98 -20.18 -5.37
N LEU A 262 19.77 -19.11 -5.22
CA LEU A 262 20.51 -18.82 -3.99
C LEU A 262 19.59 -18.66 -2.78
N GLU A 263 18.37 -18.15 -2.98
CA GLU A 263 17.39 -18.03 -1.91
C GLU A 263 17.01 -19.40 -1.34
N LYS A 264 16.82 -20.43 -2.17
CA LYS A 264 16.51 -21.78 -1.69
C LYS A 264 17.62 -22.35 -0.80
N ILE A 265 18.88 -22.00 -1.07
CA ILE A 265 20.05 -22.46 -0.32
C ILE A 265 20.24 -21.64 0.95
N LEU A 266 20.15 -20.31 0.85
CA LEU A 266 20.58 -19.37 1.88
C LEU A 266 19.44 -18.86 2.77
N ASN A 267 18.16 -19.15 2.49
CA ASN A 267 17.04 -18.61 3.26
C ASN A 267 17.07 -19.00 4.76
N SER A 268 17.70 -20.13 5.11
CA SER A 268 17.91 -20.53 6.51
C SER A 268 19.07 -19.80 7.19
N TYR A 269 19.91 -19.09 6.44
CA TYR A 269 21.09 -18.42 6.97
C TYR A 269 20.73 -17.05 7.58
N PRO A 270 21.11 -16.77 8.86
CA PRO A 270 20.67 -15.56 9.57
C PRO A 270 21.04 -14.23 8.90
N LEU A 271 22.17 -14.16 8.19
CA LEU A 271 22.64 -12.95 7.52
C LEU A 271 22.21 -12.88 6.05
N TYR A 272 21.41 -13.82 5.56
CA TYR A 272 20.93 -13.77 4.18
C TYR A 272 20.22 -12.45 3.81
N PRO A 273 19.39 -11.83 4.67
CA PRO A 273 18.77 -10.54 4.36
C PRO A 273 19.78 -9.44 4.06
N THR A 274 20.93 -9.41 4.75
CA THR A 274 21.97 -8.38 4.51
C THR A 274 22.70 -8.64 3.19
N PHE A 275 22.99 -9.91 2.88
CA PHE A 275 23.62 -10.31 1.62
C PHE A 275 22.72 -10.15 0.41
N LYS A 276 21.40 -10.33 0.57
CA LYS A 276 20.42 -10.20 -0.51
C LYS A 276 20.50 -8.86 -1.22
N HIS A 277 20.74 -7.77 -0.46
CA HIS A 277 20.95 -6.45 -1.04
C HIS A 277 22.21 -6.38 -1.92
N GLN A 278 23.31 -6.99 -1.49
CA GLN A 278 24.56 -7.03 -2.25
C GLN A 278 24.37 -7.87 -3.52
N LEU A 279 23.79 -9.06 -3.40
CA LEU A 279 23.47 -9.95 -4.52
C LEU A 279 22.59 -9.24 -5.55
N HIS A 280 21.58 -8.50 -5.09
CA HIS A 280 20.70 -7.69 -5.94
C HIS A 280 21.47 -6.60 -6.70
N SER A 281 22.33 -5.84 -6.01
CA SER A 281 23.18 -4.80 -6.65
C SER A 281 24.13 -5.35 -7.71
N LYS A 282 24.39 -6.65 -7.63
CA LYS A 282 25.31 -7.41 -8.46
C LYS A 282 24.60 -8.30 -9.48
N HIS A 283 23.27 -8.24 -9.56
CA HIS A 283 22.46 -9.07 -10.46
C HIS A 283 22.71 -10.59 -10.30
N ILE A 284 23.02 -11.04 -9.08
CA ILE A 284 23.20 -12.46 -8.76
C ILE A 284 21.94 -13.01 -8.08
N ILE A 285 21.35 -14.08 -8.64
CA ILE A 285 20.16 -14.77 -8.12
C ILE A 285 20.30 -16.30 -8.12
N PHE A 286 21.17 -16.85 -8.97
CA PHE A 286 21.44 -18.28 -9.10
C PHE A 286 22.87 -18.63 -8.65
N LEU A 287 23.05 -19.85 -8.15
CA LEU A 287 24.36 -20.38 -7.76
C LEU A 287 25.30 -20.48 -8.97
N GLU A 288 24.74 -20.82 -10.13
CA GLU A 288 25.45 -21.07 -11.39
C GLU A 288 26.17 -19.81 -11.90
N GLN A 289 25.77 -18.62 -11.44
CA GLN A 289 26.48 -17.37 -11.73
C GLN A 289 27.84 -17.28 -10.99
N LEU A 290 28.04 -18.11 -9.97
CA LEU A 290 29.21 -18.15 -9.11
C LEU A 290 30.07 -19.40 -9.33
N THR A 291 29.69 -20.32 -10.23
CA THR A 291 30.41 -21.58 -10.48
C THR A 291 31.14 -21.58 -11.84
N SER A 292 32.05 -22.54 -12.00
CA SER A 292 32.66 -22.89 -13.29
C SER A 292 31.58 -23.30 -14.31
N PHE A 293 31.94 -23.35 -15.59
CA PHE A 293 31.03 -23.75 -16.68
C PHE A 293 30.41 -25.13 -16.44
N ASP A 294 31.16 -26.04 -15.81
CA ASP A 294 30.69 -27.41 -15.49
C ASP A 294 29.89 -27.48 -14.17
N ASN A 295 29.66 -26.34 -13.49
CA ASN A 295 28.98 -26.25 -12.19
C ASN A 295 29.60 -27.06 -11.04
N THR A 296 30.87 -27.46 -11.16
CA THR A 296 31.57 -28.32 -10.19
C THR A 296 32.31 -27.55 -9.11
N THR A 297 32.80 -26.36 -9.42
CA THR A 297 33.65 -25.56 -8.52
C THR A 297 33.18 -24.11 -8.45
N LEU A 298 33.22 -23.51 -7.26
CA LEU A 298 33.01 -22.08 -7.10
C LEU A 298 34.16 -21.29 -7.72
N LEU A 299 33.83 -20.21 -8.42
CA LEU A 299 34.81 -19.31 -9.01
C LEU A 299 35.55 -18.54 -7.92
N ALA A 300 36.86 -18.37 -8.09
CA ALA A 300 37.62 -17.45 -7.26
C ALA A 300 37.14 -16.00 -7.50
N TRP A 301 37.24 -15.14 -6.48
CA TRP A 301 36.81 -13.73 -6.57
C TRP A 301 37.40 -13.00 -7.78
N ASN A 302 38.64 -13.30 -8.15
CA ASN A 302 39.33 -12.71 -9.32
C ASN A 302 38.61 -12.99 -10.65
N HIS A 303 37.87 -14.09 -10.75
CA HIS A 303 37.06 -14.44 -11.93
C HIS A 303 35.62 -13.91 -11.84
N ILE A 304 35.13 -13.68 -10.63
CA ILE A 304 33.79 -13.15 -10.36
C ILE A 304 33.77 -11.62 -10.54
N SER A 305 34.77 -10.91 -10.00
CA SER A 305 34.80 -9.45 -9.94
C SER A 305 34.64 -8.73 -11.30
N PRO A 306 35.20 -9.24 -12.43
CA PRO A 306 35.02 -8.61 -13.75
C PRO A 306 33.60 -8.84 -14.30
N ARG A 307 32.99 -9.98 -13.99
CA ARG A 307 31.65 -10.36 -14.48
C ARG A 307 30.54 -9.51 -13.85
N ILE A 308 30.80 -8.96 -12.67
CA ILE A 308 29.83 -8.22 -11.87
C ILE A 308 30.13 -6.70 -11.80
N GLY A 309 30.99 -6.22 -12.72
CA GLY A 309 31.34 -4.81 -12.82
C GLY A 309 31.96 -4.21 -11.55
N SER A 310 32.48 -5.02 -10.62
CA SER A 310 33.23 -4.56 -9.45
C SER A 310 34.73 -4.60 -9.76
N LEU A 311 35.21 -3.60 -10.49
CA LEU A 311 36.64 -3.37 -10.64
C LEU A 311 37.15 -2.60 -9.42
N ILE A 312 37.35 -3.30 -8.30
CA ILE A 312 38.27 -2.81 -7.25
C ILE A 312 39.45 -3.78 -7.25
N PRO A 313 40.61 -3.37 -7.81
CA PRO A 313 41.82 -4.17 -7.71
C PRO A 313 42.19 -4.33 -6.23
N GLY A 314 42.32 -5.57 -5.74
CA GLY A 314 43.12 -5.86 -4.54
C GLY A 314 42.40 -6.09 -3.21
N LYS A 315 41.07 -6.00 -3.09
CA LYS A 315 40.36 -6.47 -1.88
C LYS A 315 39.57 -7.74 -2.17
N THR A 316 40.09 -8.87 -1.69
CA THR A 316 39.32 -10.11 -1.53
C THR A 316 38.38 -9.94 -0.32
N PRO A 317 37.07 -10.18 -0.46
CA PRO A 317 36.19 -10.29 0.70
C PRO A 317 36.65 -11.51 1.52
N GLY A 318 36.96 -11.27 2.79
CA GLY A 318 37.19 -12.33 3.79
C GLY A 318 35.88 -12.81 4.39
#